data_AF-A0A9D6W4N5-F1
#
_entry.id   AF-A0A9D6W4N5-F1
#
_cell.length_a   1.000
_cell.length_b   1.000
_cell.length_c   1.000
_cell.angle_alpha   90.00
_cell.angle_beta   90.00
_cell.angle_gamma   90.00
#
_symmetry.space_group_name_H-M   'P 1'
#
loop_
_entity.id
_entity.type
_entity.pdbx_description
1 polymer ?
#
loop_
_entity_poly.entity_id
_entity_poly.type
_entity_poly.pdbx_seq_one_letter_code
_entity_poly.pdbx_strand_id
1 'polypeptide(L)' 'MDPKRIEVVDDLVAAALREMGPARRLELVFQANRFTRTLVEAGVKGRNPGWGDEQVRKEVARIWLHGSE' A
#
# COMPACT_ATOMS: atom_id res chain seq x y z
N MET A 1 2.53 23.59 -1.99
CA MET A 1 1.42 22.62 -1.95
C MET A 1 1.24 22.21 -0.49
N ASP A 2 0.00 22.21 0.02
CA ASP A 2 -0.30 21.94 1.43
C ASP A 2 -0.36 20.41 1.70
N PRO A 3 0.43 19.86 2.64
CA PRO A 3 0.45 18.43 2.96
C PRO A 3 -0.81 17.92 3.69
N LYS A 4 -1.77 18.78 4.02
CA LYS A 4 -3.01 18.42 4.74
C LYS A 4 -4.27 18.41 3.87
N ARG A 5 -4.12 18.50 2.54
CA ARG A 5 -5.25 18.33 1.62
C ARG A 5 -5.62 16.84 1.51
N ILE A 6 -6.43 16.36 2.44
CA ILE A 6 -7.23 15.15 2.23
C ILE A 6 -8.30 15.57 1.21
N GLU A 7 -8.24 15.03 -0.01
CA GLU A 7 -9.37 15.13 -0.94
C GLU A 7 -10.60 14.57 -0.23
N VAL A 8 -11.60 15.42 0.01
CA VAL A 8 -12.85 15.01 0.64
C VAL A 8 -13.47 13.97 -0.28
N VAL A 9 -13.61 12.75 0.24
CA VAL A 9 -14.29 11.66 -0.46
C VAL A 9 -15.74 12.09 -0.71
N ASP A 10 -16.18 11.98 -1.96
CA ASP A 10 -17.56 12.26 -2.34
C ASP A 10 -18.55 11.50 -1.46
N ASP A 11 -19.65 12.15 -1.06
CA ASP A 11 -20.62 11.59 -0.11
C ASP A 11 -21.23 10.27 -0.59
N LEU A 12 -21.39 10.08 -1.91
CA LEU A 12 -21.88 8.84 -2.49
C LEU A 12 -20.86 7.70 -2.30
N VAL A 13 -19.59 8.01 -2.51
CA VAL A 13 -18.49 7.04 -2.31
C VAL A 13 -18.38 6.70 -0.83
N ALA A 14 -18.49 7.69 0.06
CA ALA A 14 -18.48 7.48 1.50
C ALA A 14 -19.64 6.59 1.97
N ALA A 15 -20.86 6.80 1.44
CA ALA A 15 -22.02 5.96 1.72
C ALA A 15 -21.80 4.52 1.25
N ALA A 16 -21.36 4.32 0.01
CA ALA A 16 -21.06 2.98 -0.53
C ALA A 16 -19.98 2.25 0.27
N LEU A 17 -18.93 2.95 0.72
CA LEU A 17 -17.88 2.37 1.57
C LEU A 17 -18.39 2.03 2.97
N ARG A 18 -19.33 2.81 3.52
CA ARG A 18 -19.99 2.53 4.82
C ARG A 18 -20.85 1.27 4.76
N GLU A 19 -21.56 1.06 3.66
CA GLU A 19 -22.40 -0.12 3.43
C GLU A 19 -21.60 -1.39 3.12
N MET A 20 -20.32 -1.26 2.77
CA MET A 20 -19.46 -2.41 2.51
C MET A 20 -19.32 -3.32 3.74
N GLY A 21 -19.80 -4.55 3.59
CA GLY A 21 -19.72 -5.56 4.65
C GLY A 21 -18.28 -5.91 5.07
N PRO A 22 -18.10 -6.42 6.31
CA PRO A 22 -16.77 -6.64 6.89
C PRO A 22 -15.92 -7.63 6.10
N ALA A 23 -16.51 -8.70 5.55
CA ALA A 23 -15.79 -9.66 4.71
C ALA A 23 -15.21 -9.02 3.45
N ARG A 24 -15.99 -8.16 2.78
CA ARG A 24 -15.55 -7.46 1.58
C ARG A 24 -14.50 -6.40 1.88
N ARG A 25 -14.60 -5.71 3.02
CA ARG A 25 -13.56 -4.80 3.49
C ARG A 25 -12.23 -5.51 3.72
N LEU A 26 -12.25 -6.66 4.40
CA LEU A 26 -11.04 -7.47 4.62
C LEU A 26 -10.44 -7.96 3.30
N GLU A 27 -11.28 -8.43 2.38
CA GLU A 27 -10.83 -8.83 1.04
C GLU A 27 -10.10 -7.67 0.33
N LEU A 28 -10.68 -6.46 0.37
CA LEU A 28 -10.08 -5.27 -0.22
C LEU A 28 -8.74 -4.92 0.44
N VAL A 29 -8.65 -4.99 1.77
CA VAL A 29 -7.39 -4.76 2.51
C VAL A 29 -6.32 -5.77 2.11
N PHE A 30 -6.65 -7.05 2.00
CA PHE A 30 -5.69 -8.07 1.58
C PHE A 30 -5.24 -7.89 0.12
N GLN A 31 -6.15 -7.51 -0.77
CA GLN A 31 -5.82 -7.18 -2.15
C GLN A 31 -4.89 -5.97 -2.23
N ALA A 32 -5.21 -4.89 -1.51
CA ALA A 32 -4.38 -3.70 -1.42
C ALA A 32 -2.99 -4.05 -0.87
N ASN A 33 -2.89 -4.83 0.20
CA ASN A 33 -1.60 -5.24 0.78
C ASN A 33 -0.71 -5.97 -0.24
N ARG A 34 -1.26 -6.95 -0.98
CA ARG A 34 -0.52 -7.67 -2.03
C ARG A 34 -0.05 -6.73 -3.13
N PHE A 35 -0.95 -5.87 -3.60
CA PHE A 35 -0.65 -4.90 -4.66
C PHE A 35 0.47 -3.94 -4.25
N THR A 36 0.37 -3.35 -3.05
CA THR A 36 1.39 -2.41 -2.58
C THR A 36 2.75 -3.10 -2.42
N ARG A 37 2.79 -4.36 -1.96
CA ARG A 37 4.05 -5.13 -1.89
C ARG A 37 4.69 -5.31 -3.26
N THR A 38 3.91 -5.61 -4.30
CA THR A 38 4.39 -5.70 -5.68
C THR A 38 4.96 -4.38 -6.18
N LEU A 39 4.26 -3.26 -5.93
CA LEU A 39 4.75 -1.95 -6.34
C LEU A 39 6.06 -1.57 -5.64
N VAL A 40 6.18 -1.85 -4.34
CA VAL A 40 7.39 -1.53 -3.59
C VAL A 40 8.56 -2.39 -4.04
N GLU A 41 8.35 -3.69 -4.27
CA GLU A 41 9.40 -4.54 -4.84
C GLU A 41 9.88 -4.02 -6.21
N ALA A 42 8.95 -3.68 -7.10
CA ALA A 42 9.29 -3.12 -8.41
C ALA A 42 10.06 -1.78 -8.27
N GLY A 43 9.63 -0.90 -7.37
CA GLY A 43 10.31 0.35 -7.09
C GLY A 43 11.72 0.17 -6.51
N VAL A 44 11.92 -0.80 -5.61
CA VAL A 44 13.23 -1.14 -5.05
C VAL A 44 14.15 -1.68 -6.14
N LYS A 45 13.68 -2.61 -6.98
CA LYS A 45 14.44 -3.14 -8.12
C LYS A 45 14.82 -2.05 -9.11
N GLY A 46 13.87 -1.19 -9.47
CA GLY A 46 14.09 -0.10 -10.42
C GLY A 46 15.13 0.93 -9.93
N ARG A 47 15.16 1.23 -8.63
CA ARG A 47 16.16 2.13 -8.03
C ARG A 47 17.52 1.47 -7.78
N ASN A 48 17.56 0.13 -7.74
CA ASN A 48 18.76 -0.63 -7.39
C ASN A 48 19.00 -1.77 -8.40
N PRO A 49 19.35 -1.48 -9.67
CA PRO A 49 19.42 -2.49 -10.74
C PRO A 49 20.51 -3.55 -10.54
N GLY A 50 21.51 -3.30 -9.68
CA GLY A 50 22.57 -4.25 -9.36
C GLY A 50 22.30 -5.13 -8.12
N TRP A 51 21.16 -4.97 -7.47
CA TRP A 51 20.84 -5.74 -6.27
C TRP A 51 20.30 -7.13 -6.61
N GLY A 52 20.75 -8.13 -5.86
CA GLY A 52 20.18 -9.47 -5.90
C GLY A 52 18.88 -9.56 -5.11
N ASP A 53 18.13 -10.65 -5.33
CA ASP A 53 16.80 -10.87 -4.73
C ASP A 53 16.79 -10.75 -3.20
N GLU A 54 17.84 -11.20 -2.53
CA GLU A 54 17.93 -11.13 -1.07
C GLU A 54 18.04 -9.69 -0.56
N GLN A 55 18.77 -8.83 -1.25
CA GLN A 55 18.88 -7.41 -0.91
C GLN A 55 17.54 -6.70 -1.12
N VAL A 56 16.86 -7.02 -2.22
CA VAL A 56 15.51 -6.51 -2.50
C VAL A 56 14.52 -6.95 -1.42
N ARG A 57 14.51 -8.24 -1.05
CA ARG A 57 13.62 -8.77 -0.01
C ARG A 57 13.83 -8.08 1.34
N LYS A 58 15.08 -7.91 1.76
CA LYS A 58 15.41 -7.22 3.02
C LYS A 58 14.92 -5.78 3.02
N GLU A 59 15.08 -5.08 1.91
CA GLU A 59 14.66 -3.68 1.80
C GLU A 59 13.13 -3.55 1.77
N VAL A 60 12.43 -4.41 1.02
CA VAL A 60 10.96 -4.45 1.04
C VAL A 60 10.45 -4.71 2.47
N ALA A 61 11.08 -5.65 3.19
CA ALA A 61 10.74 -5.93 4.60
C ALA A 61 11.01 -4.73 5.51
N ARG A 62 12.15 -4.05 5.33
CA ARG A 62 12.50 -2.83 6.08
C ARG A 62 11.46 -1.73 5.89
N ILE A 63 11.04 -1.47 4.64
CA ILE A 63 10.01 -0.46 4.34
C ILE A 63 8.67 -0.83 4.99
N TRP A 64 8.32 -2.13 5.01
CA TRP A 64 7.05 -2.59 5.58
C TRP A 64 7.02 -2.51 7.10
N LEU A 65 8.15 -2.81 7.76
CA LEU A 65 8.25 -2.85 9.22
C LEU A 65 8.57 -1.48 9.85
N HIS A 66 9.16 -0.54 9.12
CA HIS A 66 9.37 0.83 9.62
C HIS A 66 8.10 1.70 9.56
N GLY A 67 7.02 1.24 8.92
CA GLY A 67 5.72 1.91 8.98
C GLY A 67 4.92 1.60 10.26
N SER A 68 5.45 0.76 11.15
CA SER A 68 4.78 0.29 12.38
C SER A 68 5.41 0.79 13.69
N GLU A 69 6.28 1.81 13.64
CA GLU A 69 6.80 2.51 14.82
C GLU A 69 6.00 3.78 15.15
#